data_AF-A0A498SLJ7-F1
#
_entry.id   AF-A0A498SLJ7-F1
#
_cell.length_a   1.000
_cell.length_b   1.000
_cell.length_c   1.000
_cell.angle_alpha   90.00
_cell.angle_beta   90.00
_cell.angle_gamma   90.00
#
_symmetry.space_group_name_H-M   'P 1'
#
loop_
_entity.id
_entity.type
_entity.pdbx_description
1 polymer ?
#
loop_
_entity_poly.entity_id
_entity_poly.type
_entity_poly.pdbx_seq_one_letter_code
_entity_poly.pdbx_strand_id
1 'polypeptide(L)'
;MIQNFDKYLQSLKPKYDDDVVDRCNYLITNIMLLICAITVAAKQYVGEPLQCWVPAEFQNGWEQYIENFCFVENTYFLPFADDIPTDVSKRDQYQIQYYQWTPFILTLQALLFLVPRTIWTMFNWRTGLNMQAIVDAAILTKKVGKKRHLKKITKNRDDLFAQAQQITYVMDFNRRKSQYGKFMAPPQQIYVTMLYLFCKCLNVLNIIVQLYLLNRFLGMQYYLWGFGVLNDLIHGREWSISGNFPRDAITVLHLVSDNAGEMVAADLLAALWHIYQNRKDEKKIQD
;
A
#
# COMPACT_ATOMS: atom_id res chain seq x y z
N MET A 1 -18.39 9.08 -4.45
CA MET A 1 -17.21 8.54 -3.74
C MET A 1 -17.59 7.46 -2.73
N ILE A 2 -18.56 7.71 -1.83
CA ILE A 2 -19.00 6.78 -0.76
C ILE A 2 -19.53 5.44 -1.31
N GLN A 3 -20.38 5.44 -2.35
CA GLN A 3 -20.91 4.18 -2.92
C GLN A 3 -19.84 3.26 -3.53
N ASN A 4 -18.74 3.84 -4.06
CA ASN A 4 -17.63 3.06 -4.59
C ASN A 4 -16.77 2.49 -3.45
N PHE A 5 -16.66 3.24 -2.35
CA PHE A 5 -15.98 2.80 -1.14
C PHE A 5 -16.75 1.65 -0.46
N ASP A 6 -18.08 1.70 -0.41
CA ASP A 6 -18.88 0.61 0.13
C ASP A 6 -18.74 -0.69 -0.69
N LYS A 7 -18.73 -0.57 -2.03
CA LYS A 7 -18.45 -1.71 -2.92
C LYS A 7 -17.05 -2.29 -2.70
N TYR A 8 -16.07 -1.42 -2.46
CA TYR A 8 -14.70 -1.81 -2.13
C TYR A 8 -14.62 -2.52 -0.77
N LEU A 9 -15.25 -1.98 0.27
CA LEU A 9 -15.33 -2.64 1.57
C LEU A 9 -16.09 -3.98 1.52
N GLN A 10 -17.08 -4.10 0.66
CA GLN A 10 -17.77 -5.37 0.41
C GLN A 10 -16.87 -6.40 -0.29
N SER A 11 -15.96 -5.97 -1.17
CA SER A 11 -14.99 -6.88 -1.82
C SER A 11 -13.93 -7.39 -0.84
N LEU A 12 -13.67 -6.63 0.22
CA LEU A 12 -12.73 -6.97 1.31
C LEU A 12 -13.30 -7.97 2.33
N LYS A 13 -14.60 -8.27 2.34
CA LYS A 13 -15.18 -9.18 3.34
C LYS A 13 -14.56 -10.59 3.24
N PRO A 14 -14.13 -11.19 4.37
CA PRO A 14 -13.55 -12.53 4.37
C PRO A 14 -14.60 -13.53 3.89
N LYS A 15 -14.22 -14.35 2.90
CA LYS A 15 -15.06 -15.44 2.42
C LYS A 15 -14.49 -16.78 2.91
N TYR A 16 -15.32 -17.82 2.80
CA TYR A 16 -14.96 -19.16 3.27
C TYR A 16 -13.94 -19.87 2.37
N ASP A 17 -13.70 -19.36 1.15
CA ASP A 17 -12.70 -19.88 0.20
C ASP A 17 -11.26 -19.40 0.48
N ASP A 18 -11.02 -18.69 1.58
CA ASP A 18 -9.79 -17.92 1.82
C ASP A 18 -9.02 -18.42 3.04
N ASP A 19 -7.70 -18.57 2.91
CA ASP A 19 -6.83 -18.91 4.05
C ASP A 19 -6.53 -17.69 4.93
N VAL A 20 -6.03 -17.95 6.14
CA VAL A 20 -5.53 -16.89 7.02
C VAL A 20 -4.45 -16.05 6.34
N VAL A 21 -3.53 -16.68 5.60
CA VAL A 21 -2.45 -15.98 4.88
C VAL A 21 -3.01 -15.07 3.79
N ASP A 22 -4.06 -15.48 3.06
CA ASP A 22 -4.68 -14.63 2.06
C ASP A 22 -5.32 -13.42 2.71
N ARG A 23 -6.05 -13.63 3.81
CA ARG A 23 -6.66 -12.56 4.60
C ARG A 23 -5.60 -11.59 5.14
N CYS A 24 -4.43 -12.07 5.55
CA CYS A 24 -3.34 -11.18 5.93
C CYS A 24 -2.94 -10.26 4.75
N ASN A 25 -2.77 -10.81 3.54
CA ASN A 25 -2.32 -10.05 2.38
C ASN A 25 -3.37 -9.07 1.83
N TYR A 26 -4.53 -9.56 1.38
CA TYR A 26 -5.49 -8.71 0.66
C TYR A 26 -6.38 -7.87 1.57
N LEU A 27 -6.54 -8.26 2.85
CA LEU A 27 -7.41 -7.57 3.80
C LEU A 27 -6.61 -6.79 4.84
N ILE A 28 -5.79 -7.45 5.67
CA ILE A 28 -5.11 -6.79 6.79
C ILE A 28 -4.06 -5.79 6.28
N THR A 29 -3.13 -6.24 5.43
CA THR A 29 -2.08 -5.38 4.85
C THR A 29 -2.68 -4.26 4.01
N ASN A 30 -3.70 -4.54 3.21
CA ASN A 30 -4.39 -3.51 2.42
C ASN A 30 -5.02 -2.42 3.30
N ILE A 31 -5.79 -2.80 4.34
CA ILE A 31 -6.40 -1.84 5.26
C ILE A 31 -5.31 -1.03 5.99
N MET A 32 -4.26 -1.69 6.47
CA MET A 32 -3.14 -1.01 7.14
C MET A 32 -2.50 0.04 6.23
N LEU A 33 -2.18 -0.33 4.98
CA LEU A 33 -1.60 0.60 4.00
C LEU A 33 -2.53 1.77 3.68
N LEU A 34 -3.84 1.52 3.55
CA LEU A 34 -4.83 2.58 3.32
C LEU A 34 -4.95 3.54 4.50
N ILE A 35 -4.96 3.03 5.73
CA ILE A 35 -4.98 3.88 6.93
C ILE A 35 -3.72 4.76 6.94
N CYS A 36 -2.55 4.16 6.76
CA CYS A 36 -1.29 4.92 6.69
C CYS A 36 -1.30 5.96 5.56
N ALA A 37 -1.77 5.60 4.35
CA ALA A 37 -1.88 6.52 3.23
C ALA A 37 -2.79 7.71 3.54
N ILE A 38 -3.95 7.47 4.17
CA ILE A 38 -4.89 8.51 4.57
C ILE A 38 -4.29 9.41 5.66
N THR A 39 -3.64 8.82 6.67
CA THR A 39 -3.00 9.58 7.75
C THR A 39 -1.88 10.48 7.22
N VAL A 40 -1.03 9.95 6.34
CA VAL A 40 0.05 10.74 5.73
C VAL A 40 -0.53 11.82 4.82
N ALA A 41 -1.51 11.50 3.98
CA ALA A 41 -2.17 12.49 3.12
C ALA A 41 -2.83 13.60 3.95
N ALA A 42 -3.48 13.27 5.07
CA ALA A 42 -4.09 14.26 5.95
C ALA A 42 -3.04 15.23 6.50
N LYS A 43 -1.88 14.72 6.96
CA LYS A 43 -0.81 15.60 7.45
C LYS A 43 -0.19 16.44 6.34
N GLN A 44 -0.04 15.90 5.14
CA GLN A 44 0.65 16.59 4.03
C GLN A 44 -0.21 17.63 3.30
N TYR A 45 -1.49 17.36 3.10
CA TYR A 45 -2.38 18.25 2.32
C TYR A 45 -3.22 19.18 3.17
N VAL A 46 -3.55 18.78 4.41
CA VAL A 46 -4.41 19.58 5.31
C VAL A 46 -3.58 20.24 6.41
N GLY A 47 -2.54 19.56 6.89
CA GLY A 47 -1.60 20.13 7.86
C GLY A 47 -0.42 20.83 7.21
N GLU A 48 0.50 21.28 8.05
CA GLU A 48 1.80 21.83 7.64
C GLU A 48 2.78 20.66 7.37
N PRO A 49 3.17 20.38 6.11
CA PRO A 49 4.03 19.24 5.79
C PRO A 49 5.47 19.43 6.27
N LEU A 50 5.94 20.67 6.33
CA LEU A 50 7.24 21.07 6.83
C LEU A 50 7.15 22.45 7.48
N GLN A 51 8.08 22.76 8.38
CA GLN A 51 8.25 24.09 8.97
C GLN A 51 9.65 24.60 8.66
N CYS A 52 9.74 25.85 8.20
CA CYS A 52 11.01 26.46 7.83
C CYS A 52 11.55 27.32 8.97
N TRP A 53 12.86 27.27 9.20
CA TRP A 53 13.52 28.26 10.05
C TRP A 53 13.71 29.56 9.26
N VAL A 54 12.81 30.51 9.44
CA VAL A 54 12.82 31.81 8.75
C VAL A 54 13.16 32.97 9.71
N PRO A 55 13.70 34.10 9.22
CA PRO A 55 13.95 35.28 10.04
C PRO A 55 12.68 35.84 10.68
N ALA A 56 12.81 36.42 11.88
CA ALA A 56 11.68 36.90 12.68
C ALA A 56 10.97 38.14 12.07
N GLU A 57 11.60 38.81 11.10
CA GLU A 57 11.05 39.96 10.39
C GLU A 57 9.96 39.58 9.38
N PHE A 58 9.89 38.30 8.99
CA PHE A 58 8.92 37.83 7.99
C PHE A 58 7.51 37.75 8.58
N GLN A 59 6.54 38.28 7.83
CA GLN A 59 5.13 38.15 8.20
C GLN A 59 4.65 36.72 7.95
N ASN A 60 3.67 36.26 8.72
CA ASN A 60 3.10 34.90 8.63
C ASN A 60 2.69 34.48 7.19
N GLY A 61 2.26 35.42 6.35
CA GLY A 61 1.91 35.11 4.95
C GLY A 61 3.11 34.72 4.08
N TRP A 62 4.28 35.29 4.36
CA TRP A 62 5.54 34.93 3.70
C TRP A 62 6.05 33.59 4.18
N GLU A 63 6.01 33.34 5.49
CA GLU A 63 6.38 32.04 6.08
C GLU A 63 5.60 30.89 5.42
N GLN A 64 4.26 30.99 5.35
CA GLN A 64 3.43 30.00 4.69
C GLN A 64 3.77 29.81 3.21
N TYR A 65 4.15 30.88 2.50
CA TYR A 65 4.58 30.77 1.11
C TYR A 65 5.90 30.03 0.98
N ILE A 66 6.87 30.34 1.84
CA ILE A 66 8.19 29.72 1.86
C ILE A 66 8.06 28.24 2.17
N GLU A 67 7.29 27.87 3.19
CA GLU A 67 7.05 26.47 3.54
C GLU A 67 6.46 25.69 2.38
N ASN A 68 5.44 26.24 1.70
CA ASN A 68 4.84 25.61 0.53
C ASN A 68 5.82 25.55 -0.66
N PHE A 69 6.58 26.61 -0.89
CA PHE A 69 7.59 26.67 -1.94
C PHE A 69 8.68 25.62 -1.70
N CYS A 70 9.23 25.56 -0.49
CA CYS A 70 10.25 24.59 -0.08
C CYS A 70 9.70 23.16 0.05
N PHE A 71 8.38 22.97 0.16
CA PHE A 71 7.78 21.64 0.15
C PHE A 71 7.59 21.12 -1.26
N VAL A 72 7.19 21.98 -2.20
CA VAL A 72 7.03 21.63 -3.62
C VAL A 72 8.39 21.47 -4.29
N GLU A 73 9.32 22.37 -3.96
CA GLU A 73 10.73 22.21 -4.28
C GLU A 73 11.33 21.10 -3.41
N ASN A 74 12.29 20.34 -3.92
CA ASN A 74 12.87 19.24 -3.14
C ASN A 74 13.82 19.78 -2.06
N THR A 75 13.93 19.04 -0.95
CA THR A 75 14.90 19.30 0.12
C THR A 75 16.10 18.36 0.00
N TYR A 76 17.19 18.70 0.67
CA TYR A 76 18.45 17.96 0.62
C TYR A 76 18.84 17.46 2.00
N PHE A 77 19.24 16.19 2.11
CA PHE A 77 19.83 15.66 3.33
C PHE A 77 21.35 15.77 3.28
N LEU A 78 21.94 16.48 4.23
CA LEU A 78 23.38 16.52 4.42
C LEU A 78 23.69 16.32 5.91
N PRO A 79 24.59 15.38 6.28
CA PRO A 79 25.07 15.29 7.65
C PRO A 79 25.72 16.60 8.09
N PHE A 80 25.52 17.00 9.35
CA PHE A 80 26.04 18.28 9.87
C PHE A 80 27.57 18.43 9.82
N ALA A 81 28.31 17.34 9.64
CA ALA A 81 29.76 17.33 9.56
C ALA A 81 30.30 17.61 8.15
N ASP A 82 29.46 17.48 7.12
CA ASP A 82 29.86 17.58 5.73
C ASP A 82 29.52 18.96 5.15
N ASP A 83 30.43 19.52 4.36
CA ASP A 83 30.18 20.75 3.60
C ASP A 83 29.26 20.50 2.40
N ILE A 84 28.52 21.53 2.00
CA ILE A 84 27.62 21.47 0.84
C ILE A 84 28.45 21.20 -0.44
N PRO A 85 28.21 20.09 -1.16
CA PRO A 85 28.98 19.77 -2.35
C PRO A 85 28.69 20.79 -3.47
N THR A 86 29.76 21.33 -4.07
CA THR A 86 29.68 22.28 -5.19
C THR A 86 29.18 21.62 -6.48
N ASP A 87 29.45 20.31 -6.63
CA ASP A 87 29.01 19.53 -7.78
C ASP A 87 27.50 19.25 -7.72
N VAL A 88 26.78 19.75 -8.73
CA VAL A 88 25.33 19.57 -8.87
C VAL A 88 24.95 18.10 -8.90
N SER A 89 25.71 17.25 -9.60
CA SER A 89 25.38 15.83 -9.75
C SER A 89 25.49 15.04 -8.44
N LYS A 90 26.35 15.47 -7.52
CA LYS A 90 26.45 14.86 -6.18
C LYS A 90 25.31 15.33 -5.29
N ARG A 91 24.99 16.63 -5.34
CA ARG A 91 23.89 17.23 -4.58
C ARG A 91 22.53 16.61 -4.93
N ASP A 92 22.29 16.30 -6.20
CA ASP A 92 21.06 15.63 -6.64
C ASP A 92 20.87 14.23 -6.01
N GLN A 93 21.96 13.54 -5.64
CA GLN A 93 21.87 12.23 -4.98
C GLN A 93 21.37 12.33 -3.53
N TYR A 94 21.51 13.51 -2.91
CA TYR A 94 21.05 13.79 -1.55
C TYR A 94 19.62 14.36 -1.49
N GLN A 95 18.95 14.50 -2.65
CA GLN A 95 17.59 15.02 -2.70
C GLN A 95 16.58 14.07 -2.08
N ILE A 96 15.70 14.63 -1.26
CA ILE A 96 14.63 13.93 -0.57
C ILE A 96 13.32 14.21 -1.31
N GLN A 97 12.88 13.25 -2.11
CA GLN A 97 11.64 13.39 -2.89
C GLN A 97 10.49 12.52 -2.36
N TYR A 98 10.80 11.52 -1.54
CA TYR A 98 9.82 10.49 -1.16
C TYR A 98 8.69 11.02 -0.28
N TYR A 99 8.89 12.10 0.50
CA TYR A 99 7.83 12.64 1.37
C TYR A 99 6.61 13.06 0.56
N GLN A 100 6.77 13.80 -0.54
CA GLN A 100 5.67 14.25 -1.39
C GLN A 100 4.84 13.08 -1.99
N TRP A 101 5.51 12.00 -2.37
CA TRP A 101 4.91 10.90 -3.14
C TRP A 101 4.41 9.73 -2.29
N THR A 102 4.77 9.71 -1.00
CA THR A 102 4.43 8.62 -0.06
C THR A 102 2.94 8.22 -0.07
N PRO A 103 1.95 9.13 0.06
CA PRO A 103 0.54 8.72 0.12
C PRO A 103 0.06 8.06 -1.18
N PHE A 104 0.57 8.50 -2.34
CA PHE A 104 0.23 7.90 -3.64
C PHE A 104 0.83 6.50 -3.79
N ILE A 105 2.10 6.34 -3.41
CA ILE A 105 2.76 5.03 -3.44
C ILE A 105 2.06 4.05 -2.50
N LEU A 106 1.76 4.43 -1.25
CA LEU A 106 1.05 3.56 -0.31
C LEU A 106 -0.34 3.15 -0.83
N THR A 107 -1.05 4.06 -1.49
CA THR A 107 -2.34 3.75 -2.13
C THR A 107 -2.17 2.75 -3.28
N LEU A 108 -1.16 2.95 -4.13
CA LEU A 108 -0.84 2.02 -5.22
C LEU A 108 -0.45 0.64 -4.68
N GLN A 109 0.36 0.59 -3.62
CA GLN A 109 0.75 -0.65 -2.96
C GLN A 109 -0.48 -1.40 -2.43
N ALA A 110 -1.40 -0.69 -1.76
CA ALA A 110 -2.66 -1.29 -1.29
C ALA A 110 -3.46 -1.90 -2.46
N LEU A 111 -3.61 -1.19 -3.57
CA LEU A 111 -4.31 -1.69 -4.76
C LEU A 111 -3.66 -2.96 -5.35
N LEU A 112 -2.34 -2.98 -5.41
CA LEU A 112 -1.57 -4.14 -5.90
C LEU A 112 -1.76 -5.39 -5.00
N PHE A 113 -1.94 -5.23 -3.69
CA PHE A 113 -2.30 -6.35 -2.79
C PHE A 113 -3.68 -6.96 -3.07
N LEU A 114 -4.56 -6.30 -3.82
CA LEU A 114 -5.84 -6.87 -4.25
C LEU A 114 -5.74 -7.69 -5.53
N VAL A 115 -4.68 -7.49 -6.33
CA VAL A 115 -4.55 -8.10 -7.67
C VAL A 115 -4.66 -9.64 -7.64
N PRO A 116 -3.99 -10.37 -6.74
CA PRO A 116 -4.12 -11.83 -6.69
C PRO A 116 -5.56 -12.28 -6.37
N ARG A 117 -6.27 -11.52 -5.51
CA ARG A 117 -7.66 -11.79 -5.14
C ARG A 117 -8.64 -11.49 -6.27
N THR A 118 -8.45 -10.38 -6.98
CA THR A 118 -9.29 -10.04 -8.13
C THR A 118 -9.15 -11.08 -9.23
N ILE A 119 -7.92 -11.50 -9.54
CA ILE A 119 -7.63 -12.61 -10.47
C ILE A 119 -8.36 -13.88 -10.03
N TRP A 120 -8.25 -14.28 -8.76
CA TRP A 120 -8.98 -15.45 -8.26
C TRP A 120 -10.49 -15.35 -8.52
N THR A 121 -11.12 -14.23 -8.14
CA THR A 121 -12.57 -14.03 -8.34
C THR A 121 -12.97 -13.93 -9.81
N MET A 122 -12.10 -13.42 -10.67
CA MET A 122 -12.37 -13.26 -12.11
C MET A 122 -12.26 -14.58 -12.88
N PHE A 123 -11.41 -15.51 -12.42
CA PHE A 123 -11.21 -16.79 -13.09
C PHE A 123 -11.94 -17.95 -12.41
N ASN A 124 -12.31 -17.85 -11.13
CA ASN A 124 -13.04 -18.91 -10.44
C ASN A 124 -14.44 -19.14 -11.02
N TRP A 125 -15.15 -18.11 -11.51
CA TRP A 125 -16.50 -18.27 -12.05
C TRP A 125 -16.53 -19.09 -13.35
N ARG A 126 -15.45 -19.05 -14.14
CA ARG A 126 -15.31 -19.84 -15.39
C ARG A 126 -15.34 -21.34 -15.15
N THR A 127 -15.13 -21.79 -13.91
CA THR A 127 -15.15 -23.21 -13.54
C THR A 127 -16.57 -23.76 -13.40
N GLY A 128 -17.59 -22.91 -13.29
CA GLY A 128 -18.97 -23.31 -13.06
C GLY A 128 -19.23 -23.94 -11.69
N LEU A 129 -18.21 -23.96 -10.81
CA LEU A 129 -18.29 -24.53 -9.46
C LEU A 129 -18.40 -23.40 -8.44
N ASN A 130 -19.46 -23.42 -7.63
CA ASN A 130 -19.58 -22.51 -6.50
C ASN A 130 -18.69 -23.01 -5.35
N MET A 131 -17.47 -22.49 -5.26
CA MET A 131 -16.50 -22.93 -4.25
C MET A 131 -16.97 -22.67 -2.82
N GLN A 132 -17.67 -21.55 -2.58
CA GLN A 132 -18.20 -21.21 -1.25
C GLN A 132 -19.16 -22.31 -0.77
N ALA A 133 -20.07 -22.71 -1.66
CA ALA A 133 -21.06 -23.73 -1.35
C ALA A 133 -20.44 -25.12 -1.12
N ILE A 134 -19.35 -25.45 -1.84
CA ILE A 134 -18.57 -26.69 -1.61
C ILE A 134 -17.87 -26.67 -0.25
N VAL A 135 -17.25 -25.55 0.12
CA VAL A 135 -16.56 -25.41 1.40
C VAL A 135 -17.55 -25.44 2.57
N ASP A 136 -18.70 -24.77 2.44
CA ASP A 136 -19.76 -24.78 3.45
C ASP A 136 -20.31 -26.20 3.65
N ALA A 137 -20.57 -26.93 2.57
CA ALA A 137 -20.97 -28.33 2.62
C ALA A 137 -19.90 -29.22 3.31
N ALA A 138 -18.62 -28.98 3.06
CA ALA A 138 -17.52 -29.70 3.69
C ALA A 138 -17.41 -29.41 5.21
N ILE A 139 -17.52 -28.15 5.62
CA ILE A 139 -17.48 -27.73 7.03
C ILE A 139 -18.68 -28.31 7.79
N LEU A 140 -19.87 -28.26 7.20
CA LEU A 140 -21.09 -28.82 7.78
C LEU A 140 -20.96 -30.34 8.00
N THR A 141 -20.41 -31.04 7.02
CA THR A 141 -20.16 -32.50 7.10
C THR A 141 -19.15 -32.83 8.20
N LYS A 142 -18.10 -32.00 8.39
CA LYS A 142 -17.10 -32.16 9.46
C LYS A 142 -17.70 -31.92 10.86
N LYS A 143 -18.56 -30.91 11.03
CA LYS A 143 -19.18 -30.57 12.33
C LYS A 143 -20.26 -31.57 12.79
N VAL A 144 -21.07 -32.09 11.87
CA VAL A 144 -22.26 -32.91 12.21
C VAL A 144 -21.95 -34.42 12.22
N GLY A 145 -20.85 -34.85 11.60
CA GLY A 145 -20.45 -36.26 11.52
C GLY A 145 -21.25 -37.05 10.47
N LYS A 146 -20.57 -37.99 9.80
CA LYS A 146 -21.04 -38.76 8.63
C LYS A 146 -22.45 -39.38 8.77
N LYS A 147 -22.86 -39.80 9.97
CA LYS A 147 -24.10 -40.56 10.23
C LYS A 147 -25.31 -39.70 10.64
N ARG A 148 -25.10 -38.49 11.16
CA ARG A 148 -26.19 -37.64 11.72
C ARG A 148 -26.88 -36.77 10.66
N HIS A 149 -26.21 -36.53 9.54
CA HIS A 149 -26.70 -35.66 8.47
C HIS A 149 -27.87 -36.27 7.67
N LEU A 150 -27.80 -37.56 7.32
CA LEU A 150 -28.91 -38.25 6.62
C LEU A 150 -30.23 -38.21 7.40
N LYS A 151 -30.19 -38.11 8.73
CA LYS A 151 -31.37 -38.16 9.60
C LYS A 151 -32.02 -36.81 9.88
N LYS A 152 -31.30 -35.69 9.63
CA LYS A 152 -31.75 -34.32 9.97
C LYS A 152 -32.27 -33.52 8.77
N ILE A 153 -32.01 -34.01 7.55
CA ILE A 153 -32.44 -33.46 6.25
C ILE A 153 -33.98 -33.38 6.10
N THR A 154 -34.76 -34.05 6.93
CA THR A 154 -36.23 -34.19 6.77
C THR A 154 -37.08 -32.94 7.11
N LYS A 155 -36.52 -31.76 7.42
CA LYS A 155 -37.33 -30.67 8.05
C LYS A 155 -37.61 -29.40 7.24
N ASN A 156 -36.91 -29.10 6.14
CA ASN A 156 -37.27 -27.99 5.23
C ASN A 156 -36.83 -28.36 3.81
N ARG A 157 -37.71 -28.27 2.80
CA ARG A 157 -37.55 -28.99 1.51
C ARG A 157 -36.84 -28.22 0.39
N ASP A 158 -36.85 -26.88 0.37
CA ASP A 158 -36.54 -26.15 -0.87
C ASP A 158 -35.07 -25.69 -0.97
N ASP A 159 -34.45 -25.20 0.10
CA ASP A 159 -32.99 -24.92 0.14
C ASP A 159 -32.14 -26.20 0.32
N LEU A 160 -32.81 -27.29 0.67
CA LEU A 160 -32.23 -28.57 1.03
C LEU A 160 -31.75 -29.35 -0.18
N PHE A 161 -32.42 -29.24 -1.33
CA PHE A 161 -32.03 -29.99 -2.53
C PHE A 161 -30.69 -29.51 -3.10
N ALA A 162 -30.46 -28.20 -3.19
CA ALA A 162 -29.21 -27.63 -3.68
C ALA A 162 -28.03 -27.98 -2.74
N GLN A 163 -28.24 -27.88 -1.43
CA GLN A 163 -27.21 -28.19 -0.43
C GLN A 163 -26.96 -29.71 -0.33
N ALA A 164 -28.01 -30.54 -0.42
CA ALA A 164 -27.90 -32.00 -0.42
C ALA A 164 -27.18 -32.53 -1.67
N GLN A 165 -27.38 -31.93 -2.84
CA GLN A 165 -26.67 -32.30 -4.07
C GLN A 165 -25.17 -31.99 -3.98
N GLN A 166 -24.80 -30.86 -3.39
CA GLN A 166 -23.40 -30.49 -3.14
C GLN A 166 -22.73 -31.37 -2.08
N ILE A 167 -23.44 -31.72 -1.01
CA ILE A 167 -22.96 -32.67 0.00
C ILE A 167 -22.76 -34.05 -0.62
N THR A 168 -23.68 -34.50 -1.47
CA THR A 168 -23.56 -35.78 -2.20
C THR A 168 -22.35 -35.76 -3.14
N TYR A 169 -22.10 -34.64 -3.83
CA TYR A 169 -20.90 -34.44 -4.63
C TYR A 169 -19.60 -34.54 -3.80
N VAL A 170 -19.53 -33.88 -2.63
CA VAL A 170 -18.37 -33.93 -1.72
C VAL A 170 -18.18 -35.34 -1.12
N MET A 171 -19.28 -36.05 -0.84
CA MET A 171 -19.23 -37.43 -0.34
C MET A 171 -18.76 -38.42 -1.42
N ASP A 172 -19.26 -38.30 -2.65
CA ASP A 172 -18.82 -39.12 -3.79
C ASP A 172 -17.36 -38.82 -4.15
N PHE A 173 -16.93 -37.56 -4.03
CA PHE A 173 -15.55 -37.14 -4.19
C PHE A 173 -14.62 -37.85 -3.19
N ASN A 174 -14.96 -37.86 -1.90
CA ASN A 174 -14.19 -38.57 -0.88
C ASN A 174 -14.27 -40.10 -1.05
N ARG A 175 -15.38 -40.64 -1.57
CA ARG A 175 -15.55 -42.07 -1.83
C ARG A 175 -14.66 -42.54 -3.00
N ARG A 176 -14.54 -41.75 -4.08
CA ARG A 176 -13.68 -42.05 -5.23
C ARG A 176 -12.19 -41.97 -4.90
N LYS A 177 -11.77 -41.04 -4.02
CA LYS A 177 -10.38 -40.95 -3.52
C LYS A 177 -9.93 -42.23 -2.80
N SER A 178 -10.86 -42.96 -2.18
CA SER A 178 -10.59 -44.23 -1.48
C SER A 178 -10.50 -45.45 -2.40
N GLN A 179 -10.99 -45.34 -3.64
CA GLN A 179 -11.17 -46.49 -4.54
C GLN A 179 -10.25 -46.44 -5.77
N TYR A 180 -9.68 -45.28 -6.10
CA TYR A 180 -8.79 -45.09 -7.25
C TYR A 180 -7.50 -44.35 -6.87
N GLY A 181 -6.44 -45.11 -6.61
CA GLY A 181 -5.07 -44.63 -6.56
C GLY A 181 -4.40 -44.46 -7.94
N LYS A 182 -5.13 -44.34 -9.07
CA LYS A 182 -4.52 -44.24 -10.40
C LYS A 182 -5.21 -43.22 -11.34
N PHE A 183 -4.51 -42.10 -11.48
CA PHE A 183 -4.04 -41.48 -12.74
C PHE A 183 -4.70 -40.25 -13.36
N MET A 184 -5.95 -39.86 -13.09
CA MET A 184 -6.39 -38.54 -13.55
C MET A 184 -7.58 -37.98 -12.76
N ALA A 185 -7.35 -36.88 -12.05
CA ALA A 185 -8.43 -36.05 -11.57
C ALA A 185 -9.18 -35.46 -12.78
N PRO A 186 -10.51 -35.28 -12.73
CA PRO A 186 -11.24 -34.64 -13.82
C PRO A 186 -10.66 -33.25 -14.12
N PRO A 187 -10.62 -32.83 -15.40
CA PRO A 187 -9.88 -31.65 -15.85
C PRO A 187 -10.30 -30.35 -15.14
N GLN A 188 -11.58 -30.25 -14.75
CA GLN A 188 -12.12 -29.13 -13.98
C GLN A 188 -11.48 -29.00 -12.59
N GLN A 189 -11.17 -30.11 -11.92
CA GLN A 189 -10.53 -30.11 -10.59
C GLN A 189 -9.04 -29.76 -10.68
N ILE A 190 -8.36 -30.24 -11.72
CA ILE A 190 -6.97 -29.88 -12.01
C ILE A 190 -6.88 -28.38 -12.28
N TYR A 191 -7.80 -27.82 -13.09
CA TYR A 191 -7.84 -26.40 -13.38
C TYR A 191 -8.00 -25.53 -12.12
N VAL A 192 -8.97 -25.83 -11.25
CA VAL A 192 -9.19 -25.08 -10.00
C VAL A 192 -7.95 -25.13 -9.10
N THR A 193 -7.33 -26.31 -8.96
CA THR A 193 -6.13 -26.49 -8.13
C THR A 193 -4.95 -25.72 -8.71
N MET A 194 -4.74 -25.75 -10.02
CA MET A 194 -3.67 -25.00 -10.70
C MET A 194 -3.90 -23.50 -10.62
N LEU A 195 -5.14 -23.03 -10.78
CA LEU A 195 -5.51 -21.62 -10.62
C LEU A 195 -5.23 -21.13 -9.20
N TYR A 196 -5.57 -21.94 -8.19
CA TYR A 196 -5.31 -21.62 -6.79
C TYR A 196 -3.81 -21.54 -6.50
N LEU A 197 -3.01 -22.52 -6.94
CA LEU A 197 -1.55 -22.48 -6.80
C LEU A 197 -0.94 -21.27 -7.53
N PHE A 198 -1.45 -20.95 -8.72
CA PHE A 198 -1.04 -19.76 -9.46
C PHE A 198 -1.31 -18.47 -8.68
N CYS A 199 -2.51 -18.32 -8.11
CA CYS A 199 -2.84 -17.18 -7.24
C CYS A 199 -1.93 -17.11 -6.00
N LYS A 200 -1.53 -18.24 -5.42
CA LYS A 200 -0.56 -18.28 -4.32
C LYS A 200 0.84 -17.82 -4.75
N CYS A 201 1.31 -18.28 -5.91
CA CYS A 201 2.56 -17.79 -6.49
C CYS A 201 2.50 -16.28 -6.76
N LEU A 202 1.37 -15.78 -7.26
CA LEU A 202 1.15 -14.34 -7.45
C LEU A 202 1.16 -13.56 -6.13
N ASN A 203 0.61 -14.10 -5.04
CA ASN A 203 0.71 -13.46 -3.72
C ASN A 203 2.16 -13.32 -3.26
N VAL A 204 2.97 -14.37 -3.40
CA VAL A 204 4.40 -14.34 -3.04
C VAL A 204 5.17 -13.35 -3.92
N LEU A 205 4.93 -13.40 -5.24
CA LEU A 205 5.53 -12.46 -6.18
C LEU A 205 5.15 -11.01 -5.84
N ASN A 206 3.89 -10.76 -5.50
CA ASN A 206 3.43 -9.44 -5.09
C ASN A 206 4.20 -8.97 -3.86
N ILE A 207 4.36 -9.79 -2.81
CA ILE A 207 5.15 -9.41 -1.62
C ILE A 207 6.59 -9.00 -2.00
N ILE A 208 7.25 -9.76 -2.87
CA ILE A 208 8.62 -9.45 -3.33
C ILE A 208 8.65 -8.12 -4.10
N VAL A 209 7.71 -7.92 -5.03
CA VAL A 209 7.60 -6.69 -5.83
C VAL A 209 7.33 -5.49 -4.93
N GLN A 210 6.47 -5.63 -3.93
CA GLN A 210 6.12 -4.56 -2.99
C GLN A 210 7.34 -4.11 -2.16
N LEU A 211 8.11 -5.08 -1.65
CA LEU A 211 9.36 -4.79 -0.93
C LEU A 211 10.39 -4.13 -1.83
N TYR A 212 10.52 -4.60 -3.08
CA TYR A 212 11.42 -3.99 -4.06
C TYR A 212 11.02 -2.55 -4.42
N LEU A 213 9.73 -2.32 -4.69
CA LEU A 213 9.18 -1.00 -4.98
C LEU A 213 9.44 -0.02 -3.84
N LEU A 214 9.20 -0.46 -2.59
CA LEU A 214 9.43 0.39 -1.42
C LEU A 214 10.92 0.72 -1.23
N ASN A 215 11.80 -0.28 -1.42
CA ASN A 215 13.24 -0.07 -1.32
C ASN A 215 13.75 0.92 -2.38
N ARG A 216 13.31 0.75 -3.64
CA ARG A 216 13.67 1.64 -4.74
C ARG A 216 13.13 3.05 -4.53
N PHE A 217 11.92 3.18 -3.98
CA PHE A 217 11.29 4.45 -3.70
C PHE A 217 11.98 5.23 -2.59
N LEU A 218 12.39 4.56 -1.51
CA LEU A 218 13.10 5.20 -0.40
C LEU A 218 14.58 5.49 -0.72
N GLY A 219 15.16 4.85 -1.75
CA GLY A 219 16.54 5.09 -2.15
C GLY A 219 17.60 4.57 -1.16
N MET A 220 17.20 3.67 -0.27
CA MET A 220 18.05 3.17 0.82
C MET A 220 19.13 2.22 0.29
N GLN A 221 20.29 2.21 0.94
CA GLN A 221 21.42 1.37 0.54
C GLN A 221 21.22 -0.13 0.82
N TYR A 222 20.20 -0.49 1.59
CA TYR A 222 19.97 -1.86 2.07
C TYR A 222 18.93 -2.61 1.22
N TYR A 223 19.21 -3.85 0.78
CA TYR A 223 18.22 -4.69 0.08
C TYR A 223 16.99 -5.02 0.94
N LEU A 224 17.22 -5.25 2.24
CA LEU A 224 16.18 -5.47 3.25
C LEU A 224 16.12 -4.26 4.17
N TRP A 225 15.65 -3.13 3.63
CA TRP A 225 15.64 -1.84 4.32
C TRP A 225 15.08 -1.90 5.75
N GLY A 226 14.01 -2.66 6.00
CA GLY A 226 13.41 -2.77 7.33
C GLY A 226 14.35 -3.37 8.39
N PHE A 227 15.12 -4.40 8.06
CA PHE A 227 16.11 -4.97 8.98
C PHE A 227 17.33 -4.08 9.14
N GLY A 228 17.77 -3.42 8.06
CA GLY A 228 18.88 -2.46 8.11
C GLY A 228 18.57 -1.30 9.06
N VAL A 229 17.41 -0.67 8.88
CA VAL A 229 16.95 0.45 9.71
C VAL A 229 16.71 -0.01 11.16
N LEU A 230 16.09 -1.18 11.39
CA LEU A 230 15.91 -1.70 12.74
C LEU A 230 17.25 -1.96 13.44
N ASN A 231 18.22 -2.50 12.71
CA ASN A 231 19.57 -2.70 13.22
C ASN A 231 20.24 -1.36 13.56
N ASP A 232 20.09 -0.34 12.73
CA ASP A 232 20.58 1.02 13.00
C ASP A 232 19.97 1.57 14.30
N LEU A 233 18.65 1.42 14.48
CA LEU A 233 17.94 1.85 15.69
C LEU A 233 18.40 1.09 16.94
N ILE A 234 18.58 -0.23 16.87
CA ILE A 234 19.02 -1.05 18.01
C ILE A 234 20.43 -0.65 18.47
N HIS A 235 21.30 -0.28 17.53
CA HIS A 235 22.66 0.17 17.83
C HIS A 235 22.74 1.67 18.18
N GLY A 236 21.60 2.37 18.26
CA GLY A 236 21.55 3.79 18.59
C GLY A 236 22.12 4.70 17.49
N ARG A 237 22.16 4.25 16.24
CA ARG A 237 22.55 5.10 15.11
C ARG A 237 21.39 6.02 14.75
N GLU A 238 21.56 7.31 15.03
CA GLU A 238 20.55 8.32 14.71
C GLU A 238 20.47 8.61 13.20
N TRP A 239 19.40 9.29 12.80
CA TRP A 239 19.15 9.71 11.41
C TRP A 239 20.23 10.67 10.89
N SER A 240 20.83 11.47 11.78
CA SER A 240 21.91 12.43 11.45
C SER A 240 23.17 11.75 10.92
N ILE A 241 23.42 10.51 11.34
CA ILE A 241 24.60 9.72 10.95
C ILE A 241 24.22 8.70 9.87
N SER A 242 23.08 8.03 10.02
CA SER A 242 22.64 6.98 9.10
C SER A 242 22.07 7.52 7.78
N GLY A 243 21.59 8.77 7.77
CA GLY A 243 20.83 9.35 6.67
C GLY A 243 19.47 8.73 6.40
N ASN A 244 19.04 7.82 7.28
CA ASN A 244 17.75 7.18 7.18
C ASN A 244 16.68 8.10 7.80
N PHE A 245 15.68 8.49 7.00
CA PHE A 245 14.54 9.29 7.44
C PHE A 245 14.96 10.55 8.24
N PRO A 246 15.72 11.47 7.62
CA PRO A 246 16.12 12.69 8.28
C PRO A 246 14.92 13.55 8.65
N ARG A 247 15.04 14.18 9.82
CA ARG A 247 14.01 15.08 10.37
C ARG A 247 14.24 16.51 9.92
N ASP A 248 15.51 16.88 9.80
CA ASP A 248 15.93 18.20 9.32
C ASP A 248 16.57 18.05 7.94
N ALA A 249 16.30 19.01 7.07
CA ALA A 249 16.80 19.03 5.71
C ALA A 249 17.12 20.46 5.28
N ILE A 250 18.07 20.59 4.37
CA ILE A 250 18.47 21.87 3.80
C ILE A 250 17.54 22.20 2.64
N THR A 251 17.08 23.45 2.58
CA THR A 251 16.22 23.95 1.50
C THR A 251 17.03 24.66 0.43
N VAL A 252 16.47 24.79 -0.78
CA VAL A 252 17.11 25.55 -1.86
C VAL A 252 17.40 26.99 -1.45
N LEU A 253 16.54 27.61 -0.65
CA LEU A 253 16.74 28.99 -0.19
C LEU A 253 18.00 29.11 0.70
N HIS A 254 18.24 28.12 1.56
CA HIS A 254 19.47 28.05 2.35
C HIS A 254 20.70 27.90 1.46
N LEU A 255 20.62 27.05 0.42
CA LEU A 255 21.71 26.91 -0.55
C LEU A 255 22.02 28.21 -1.30
N VAL A 256 21.00 29.00 -1.65
CA VAL A 256 21.18 30.31 -2.28
C VAL A 256 21.82 31.29 -1.30
N SER A 257 21.37 31.28 -0.05
CA SER A 257 21.92 32.11 1.03
C SER A 257 23.41 31.85 1.25
N ASP A 258 23.83 30.59 1.32
CA ASP A 258 25.23 30.22 1.52
C ASP A 258 26.14 30.62 0.34
N ASN A 259 25.62 30.54 -0.89
CA ASN A 259 26.42 30.81 -2.10
C ASN A 259 26.43 32.28 -2.54
N ALA A 260 25.32 33.00 -2.35
CA ALA A 260 25.12 34.35 -2.87
C ALA A 260 24.85 35.41 -1.78
N GLY A 261 24.70 34.98 -0.52
CA GLY A 261 24.39 35.82 0.62
C GLY A 261 22.90 35.92 0.93
N GLU A 262 22.59 36.16 2.20
CA GLU A 262 21.22 36.29 2.73
C GLU A 262 20.41 37.38 2.02
N MET A 263 21.05 38.49 1.63
CA MET A 263 20.40 39.60 0.93
C MET A 263 19.87 39.17 -0.45
N VAL A 264 20.64 38.37 -1.20
CA VAL A 264 20.21 37.85 -2.50
C VAL A 264 19.08 36.85 -2.35
N ALA A 265 19.14 35.98 -1.34
CA ALA A 265 18.07 35.04 -1.03
C ALA A 265 16.76 35.78 -0.67
N ALA A 266 16.83 36.85 0.12
CA ALA A 266 15.69 37.69 0.47
C ALA A 266 15.10 38.42 -0.74
N ASP A 267 15.92 38.99 -1.63
CA ASP A 267 15.45 39.66 -2.85
C ASP A 267 14.76 38.67 -3.80
N LEU A 268 15.32 37.46 -3.96
CA LEU A 268 14.72 36.39 -4.75
C LEU A 268 13.34 36.02 -4.19
N LEU A 269 13.25 35.86 -2.87
CA LEU A 269 12.02 35.55 -2.17
C LEU A 269 10.95 36.64 -2.37
N ALA A 270 11.36 37.91 -2.29
CA ALA A 270 10.49 39.06 -2.54
C ALA A 270 9.95 39.07 -3.97
N ALA A 271 10.79 38.80 -4.95
CA ALA A 271 10.37 38.67 -6.34
C ALA A 271 9.37 37.51 -6.54
N LEU A 272 9.67 36.34 -5.96
CA LEU A 272 8.81 35.16 -6.03
C LEU A 272 7.42 35.41 -5.40
N TRP A 273 7.39 36.06 -4.24
CA TRP A 273 6.16 36.45 -3.57
C TRP A 273 5.34 37.45 -4.40
N HIS A 274 5.98 38.45 -5.00
CA HIS A 274 5.30 39.39 -5.90
C HIS A 274 4.67 38.69 -7.11
N ILE A 275 5.38 37.75 -7.72
CA ILE A 275 4.85 36.94 -8.84
C ILE A 275 3.64 36.13 -8.37
N TYR A 276 3.71 35.52 -7.18
CA TYR A 276 2.61 34.77 -6.60
C TYR A 276 1.38 35.64 -6.36
N GLN A 277 1.54 36.83 -5.79
CA GLN A 277 0.43 37.76 -5.57
C GLN A 277 -0.23 38.19 -6.88
N ASN A 278 0.56 38.58 -7.89
CA ASN A 278 0.04 38.98 -9.19
C ASN A 278 -0.82 37.86 -9.82
N ARG A 279 -0.32 36.62 -9.81
CA ARG A 279 -1.07 35.46 -10.33
C ARG A 279 -2.32 35.16 -9.52
N LYS A 280 -2.29 35.38 -8.21
CA LYS A 280 -3.46 35.20 -7.34
C LYS A 280 -4.56 36.20 -7.68
N ASP A 281 -4.19 37.43 -7.96
CA ASP A 281 -5.14 38.49 -8.32
C ASP A 281 -5.68 38.32 -9.74
N GLU A 282 -4.87 37.86 -10.71
CA GLU A 282 -5.34 37.47 -12.05
C GLU A 282 -6.43 36.39 -12.00
N LYS A 283 -6.25 35.36 -11.17
CA LYS A 283 -7.24 34.28 -11.02
C LYS A 283 -8.57 34.77 -10.44
N LYS A 284 -8.53 35.71 -9.48
CA LYS A 284 -9.74 36.31 -8.92
C LYS A 284 -10.54 37.16 -9.91
N ILE A 285 -9.91 37.63 -10.99
CA ILE A 285 -10.59 38.42 -12.03
C ILE A 285 -11.25 37.49 -13.06
N GLN A 286 -10.79 36.24 -13.18
CA GLN A 286 -11.35 35.23 -14.09
C GLN A 286 -12.49 34.39 -13.49
N ASP A 287 -12.57 34.30 -12.16
CA ASP A 287 -13.66 33.64 -11.41
C ASP A 287 -14.81 34.62 -11.08
#